data_AF-A0A453DAD9-F1
#
_entry.id   AF-A0A453DAD9-F1
#
_cell.length_a   1.000
_cell.length_b   1.000
_cell.length_c   1.000
_cell.angle_alpha   90.00
_cell.angle_beta   90.00
_cell.angle_gamma   90.00
#
_symmetry.space_group_name_H-M   'P 1'
#
loop_
_entity.id
_entity.type
_entity.pdbx_description
1 polymer ?
#
loop_
_entity_poly.entity_id
_entity_poly.type
_entity_poly.pdbx_seq_one_letter_code
_entity_poly.pdbx_strand_id
1 'polypeptide(L)'
;GAVANFTSQLMHYKQGSADRKYNLTEALLFLSHFMGDIHQPMHVGFTSDMGGNSVNLRWFKHKSNLHHVWDREIILTVLAERYGKDMAAFRKDLQHNITKGSWSDESSWKDCADLMSCPTKYATESIGLACKWGYDGVHDGDTLSGKPPPAGLPA
;
A
#
# COMPACT_ATOMS: atom_id res chain seq x y z
N GLY A 1 -1.68 6.07 15.98
CA GLY A 1 -2.44 5.44 14.87
C GLY A 1 -2.60 3.96 15.11
N ALA A 2 -3.43 3.28 14.30
CA ALA A 2 -3.73 1.86 14.46
C ALA A 2 -2.47 0.97 14.43
N VAL A 3 -1.54 1.23 13.50
CA VAL A 3 -0.24 0.52 13.41
C VAL A 3 0.49 0.57 14.76
N ALA A 4 0.74 1.77 15.32
CA ALA A 4 1.41 1.93 16.60
C ALA A 4 0.68 1.20 17.77
N ASN A 5 -0.65 1.23 17.79
CA ASN A 5 -1.45 0.54 18.81
C ASN A 5 -1.25 -0.99 18.76
N PHE A 6 -1.42 -1.60 17.59
CA PHE A 6 -1.30 -3.06 17.45
C PHE A 6 0.15 -3.54 17.57
N THR A 7 1.13 -2.73 17.16
CA THR A 7 2.55 -2.96 17.47
C THR A 7 2.77 -3.03 18.98
N SER A 8 2.28 -2.04 19.74
CA SER A 8 2.41 -2.03 21.19
C SER A 8 1.76 -3.25 21.85
N GLN A 9 0.58 -3.67 21.40
CA GLN A 9 -0.08 -4.89 21.90
C GLN A 9 0.77 -6.15 21.68
N LEU A 10 1.43 -6.28 20.52
CA LEU A 10 2.27 -7.43 20.18
C LEU A 10 3.63 -7.43 20.89
N MET A 11 4.16 -6.27 21.29
CA MET A 11 5.41 -6.20 22.06
C MET A 11 5.33 -6.93 23.41
N HIS A 12 4.12 -7.04 23.98
CA HIS A 12 3.88 -7.76 25.23
C HIS A 12 3.71 -9.28 25.06
N TYR A 13 3.77 -9.81 23.82
CA TYR A 13 3.58 -11.24 23.53
C TYR A 13 4.51 -12.16 24.33
N LYS A 14 5.81 -11.81 24.44
CA LYS A 14 6.82 -12.62 25.14
C LYS A 14 6.81 -12.46 26.65
N GLN A 15 6.24 -11.38 27.17
CA GLN A 15 6.26 -11.07 28.61
C GLN A 15 5.20 -11.85 29.40
N GLY A 16 4.42 -12.71 28.74
CA GLY A 16 3.52 -13.65 29.40
C GLY A 16 2.56 -12.95 30.35
N SER A 17 1.74 -12.02 29.85
CA SER A 17 0.77 -11.37 30.73
C SER A 17 -0.30 -12.38 31.12
N ALA A 18 -0.38 -12.67 32.42
CA ALA A 18 -1.45 -13.43 33.07
C ALA A 18 -2.83 -12.76 32.97
N ASP A 19 -2.94 -11.69 32.18
CA ASP A 19 -4.13 -10.90 31.95
C ASP A 19 -4.15 -10.53 30.45
N ARG A 20 -4.63 -11.46 29.60
CA ARG A 20 -4.79 -11.20 28.16
C ARG A 20 -6.01 -10.33 27.93
N LYS A 21 -5.86 -9.03 28.21
CA LYS A 21 -6.84 -8.00 27.84
C LYS A 21 -7.02 -7.88 26.31
N TYR A 22 -6.03 -8.32 25.53
CA TYR A 22 -6.00 -8.17 24.08
C TYR A 22 -5.97 -9.51 23.35
N ASN A 23 -6.73 -9.61 22.26
CA ASN A 23 -6.66 -10.70 21.32
C ASN A 23 -5.44 -10.50 20.40
N LEU A 24 -4.33 -11.19 20.70
CA LEU A 24 -3.08 -11.04 19.96
C LEU A 24 -3.16 -11.56 18.51
N THR A 25 -4.11 -12.46 18.22
CA THR A 25 -4.39 -12.88 16.84
C THR A 25 -5.00 -11.73 16.04
N GLU A 26 -5.99 -11.03 16.61
CA GLU A 26 -6.55 -9.82 16.00
C GLU A 26 -5.50 -8.73 15.84
N ALA A 27 -4.66 -8.51 16.85
CA ALA A 27 -3.59 -7.52 16.78
C ALA A 27 -2.62 -7.80 15.63
N LEU A 28 -2.26 -9.07 15.40
CA LEU A 28 -1.43 -9.47 14.27
C LEU A 28 -2.13 -9.22 12.92
N LEU A 29 -3.40 -9.61 12.79
CA LEU A 29 -4.17 -9.42 11.56
C LEU A 29 -4.32 -7.93 11.22
N PHE A 30 -4.70 -7.11 12.21
CA PHE A 30 -4.82 -5.67 12.03
C PHE A 30 -3.48 -5.01 11.71
N LEU A 31 -2.41 -5.38 12.40
CA LEU A 31 -1.09 -4.83 12.11
C LEU A 31 -0.65 -5.16 10.67
N SER A 32 -0.77 -6.42 10.25
CA SER A 32 -0.42 -6.83 8.89
C SER A 32 -1.26 -6.11 7.82
N HIS A 33 -2.55 -5.92 8.08
CA HIS A 33 -3.45 -5.22 7.17
C HIS A 33 -3.13 -3.72 7.09
N PHE A 34 -3.06 -3.03 8.22
CA PHE A 34 -2.80 -1.58 8.25
C PHE A 34 -1.39 -1.21 7.80
N MET A 35 -0.42 -2.11 7.92
CA MET A 35 0.88 -1.94 7.30
C MET A 35 0.80 -1.99 5.77
N GLY A 36 -0.10 -2.78 5.19
CA GLY A 36 -0.39 -2.74 3.75
C GLY A 36 -1.07 -1.43 3.36
N ASP A 37 -2.14 -1.08 4.06
CA ASP A 37 -2.95 0.11 3.78
C ASP A 37 -2.15 1.41 3.86
N ILE A 38 -1.27 1.57 4.86
CA ILE A 38 -0.49 2.80 5.01
C ILE A 38 0.48 3.03 3.84
N HIS A 39 0.85 1.98 3.09
CA HIS A 39 1.68 2.09 1.89
C HIS A 39 0.85 2.30 0.61
N GLN A 40 -0.48 2.18 0.67
CA GLN A 40 -1.36 2.51 -0.45
C GLN A 40 -1.51 4.04 -0.51
N PRO A 41 -1.00 4.72 -1.55
CA PRO A 41 -0.99 6.19 -1.60
C PRO A 41 -2.35 6.86 -1.35
N MET A 42 -3.41 6.31 -1.94
CA MET A 42 -4.77 6.84 -1.85
C MET A 42 -5.43 6.60 -0.48
N HIS A 43 -4.90 5.72 0.37
CA HIS A 43 -5.32 5.61 1.78
C HIS A 43 -4.80 6.78 2.63
N VAL A 44 -3.83 7.53 2.13
CA VAL A 44 -3.32 8.77 2.74
C VAL A 44 -3.59 9.97 1.80
N GLY A 45 -4.75 9.97 1.16
CA GLY A 45 -5.18 11.00 0.20
C GLY A 45 -5.92 12.19 0.81
N PHE A 46 -6.55 13.01 -0.03
CA PHE A 46 -7.28 14.19 0.41
C PHE A 46 -8.62 13.84 1.06
N THR A 47 -9.01 14.63 2.06
CA THR A 47 -10.30 14.44 2.73
C THR A 47 -11.49 14.86 1.86
N SER A 48 -11.30 15.86 0.99
CA SER A 48 -12.35 16.43 0.14
C SER A 48 -12.93 15.45 -0.87
N ASP A 49 -12.14 14.45 -1.30
CA ASP A 49 -12.55 13.44 -2.26
C ASP A 49 -12.60 12.03 -1.67
N MET A 50 -12.44 11.91 -0.34
CA MET A 50 -12.37 10.65 0.39
C MET A 50 -11.25 9.74 -0.13
N GLY A 51 -10.05 10.29 -0.32
CA GLY A 51 -8.89 9.55 -0.83
C GLY A 51 -9.09 9.10 -2.28
N GLY A 52 -9.69 9.94 -3.11
CA GLY A 52 -10.00 9.64 -4.52
C GLY A 52 -11.23 8.75 -4.75
N ASN A 53 -11.98 8.37 -3.72
CA ASN A 53 -13.24 7.61 -3.89
C ASN A 53 -14.30 8.41 -4.63
N SER A 54 -14.29 9.74 -4.49
CA SER A 54 -15.24 10.64 -5.15
C SER A 54 -14.80 11.08 -6.55
N VAL A 55 -13.59 10.71 -6.98
CA VAL A 55 -13.08 10.97 -8.33
C VAL A 55 -13.48 9.79 -9.21
N ASN A 56 -14.65 9.91 -9.84
CA ASN A 56 -15.22 8.87 -10.70
C ASN A 56 -14.53 8.92 -12.05
N LEU A 57 -14.16 7.75 -12.57
CA LEU A 57 -13.44 7.66 -13.85
C LEU A 57 -13.73 6.33 -14.53
N ARG A 58 -13.11 6.11 -15.68
CA ARG A 58 -13.07 4.81 -16.35
C ARG A 58 -11.66 4.27 -16.32
N TRP A 59 -11.51 3.01 -15.90
CA TRP A 59 -10.28 2.26 -16.10
C TRP A 59 -10.47 1.41 -17.35
N PHE A 60 -9.76 1.75 -18.43
CA PHE A 60 -10.04 1.23 -19.77
C PHE A 60 -11.54 1.34 -20.13
N LYS A 61 -12.24 0.19 -20.25
CA LYS A 61 -13.62 0.13 -20.73
C LYS A 61 -14.65 0.15 -19.59
N HIS A 62 -14.27 -0.09 -18.34
CA HIS A 62 -15.19 -0.18 -17.21
C HIS A 62 -15.13 1.06 -16.31
N LYS A 63 -16.25 1.34 -15.63
CA LYS A 63 -16.34 2.41 -14.63
C LYS A 63 -15.58 2.00 -13.37
N SER A 64 -14.88 2.96 -12.76
CA SER A 64 -14.15 2.82 -11.50
C SER A 64 -14.12 4.18 -10.79
N ASN A 65 -13.34 4.30 -9.72
CA ASN A 65 -12.90 5.56 -9.15
C ASN A 65 -11.38 5.53 -8.94
N LEU A 66 -10.77 6.69 -8.69
CA LEU A 66 -9.32 6.79 -8.54
C LEU A 66 -8.78 5.91 -7.41
N HIS A 67 -9.46 5.88 -6.26
CA HIS A 67 -9.07 5.04 -5.12
C HIS A 67 -8.98 3.56 -5.51
N HIS A 68 -10.04 3.03 -6.13
CA HIS A 68 -10.13 1.63 -6.56
C HIS A 68 -9.11 1.29 -7.68
N VAL A 69 -8.73 2.28 -8.49
CA VAL A 69 -7.64 2.09 -9.47
C VAL A 69 -6.33 1.73 -8.78
N TRP A 70 -5.98 2.44 -7.71
CA TRP A 70 -4.78 2.20 -6.92
C TRP A 70 -4.87 0.93 -6.06
N ASP A 71 -6.02 0.64 -5.46
CA ASP A 71 -6.21 -0.58 -4.67
C ASP A 71 -6.05 -1.86 -5.48
N ARG A 72 -6.53 -1.84 -6.73
CA ARG A 72 -6.83 -3.08 -7.44
C ARG A 72 -6.56 -3.06 -8.93
N GLU A 73 -7.04 -2.04 -9.65
CA GLU A 73 -7.05 -2.10 -11.11
C GLU A 73 -5.65 -2.15 -11.74
N ILE A 74 -4.70 -1.36 -11.21
CA ILE A 74 -3.31 -1.39 -11.67
C ILE A 74 -2.71 -2.79 -11.49
N ILE A 75 -2.86 -3.38 -10.30
CA ILE A 75 -2.34 -4.71 -9.96
C ILE A 75 -2.97 -5.77 -10.87
N LEU A 76 -4.30 -5.77 -11.03
CA LEU A 76 -4.99 -6.73 -11.90
C LEU A 76 -4.58 -6.61 -13.36
N THR A 77 -4.38 -5.39 -13.84
CA THR A 77 -3.93 -5.13 -15.21
C THR A 77 -2.53 -5.72 -15.42
N VAL A 78 -1.58 -5.42 -14.52
CA VAL A 78 -0.21 -5.96 -14.59
C VAL A 78 -0.20 -7.49 -14.50
N LEU A 79 -0.98 -8.06 -13.59
CA LEU A 79 -1.11 -9.52 -13.45
C LEU A 79 -1.60 -10.17 -14.73
N ALA A 80 -2.65 -9.62 -15.34
CA ALA A 80 -3.21 -10.16 -16.57
C ALA A 80 -2.24 -10.01 -17.75
N GLU A 81 -1.60 -8.86 -17.90
CA GLU A 81 -0.74 -8.55 -19.05
C GLU A 81 0.62 -9.24 -19.01
N ARG A 82 1.23 -9.39 -17.82
CA ARG A 82 2.62 -9.84 -17.68
C ARG A 82 2.78 -11.22 -17.05
N TYR A 83 1.84 -11.64 -16.23
CA TYR A 83 1.97 -12.86 -15.43
C TYR A 83 0.88 -13.89 -15.71
N GLY A 84 0.04 -13.69 -16.74
CA GLY A 84 -1.05 -14.61 -17.04
C GLY A 84 -2.04 -14.81 -15.88
N LYS A 85 -2.20 -13.78 -15.04
CA LYS A 85 -2.96 -13.80 -13.78
C LYS A 85 -2.38 -14.67 -12.66
N ASP A 86 -1.12 -15.11 -12.77
CA ASP A 86 -0.43 -15.87 -11.74
C ASP A 86 0.14 -14.95 -10.64
N MET A 87 -0.54 -14.94 -9.50
CA MET A 87 -0.11 -14.22 -8.30
C MET A 87 1.20 -14.76 -7.69
N ALA A 88 1.48 -16.05 -7.82
CA ALA A 88 2.70 -16.65 -7.29
C ALA A 88 3.91 -16.22 -8.12
N ALA A 89 3.77 -16.19 -9.46
CA ALA A 89 4.80 -15.65 -10.34
C ALA A 89 5.08 -14.17 -10.07
N PHE A 90 4.03 -13.34 -9.92
CA PHE A 90 4.17 -11.93 -9.59
C PHE A 90 4.88 -11.71 -8.24
N ARG A 91 4.48 -12.45 -7.20
CA ARG A 91 5.13 -12.40 -5.88
C ARG A 91 6.60 -12.80 -5.95
N LYS A 92 6.92 -13.86 -6.70
CA LYS A 92 8.30 -14.34 -6.87
C LYS A 92 9.17 -13.28 -7.53
N ASP A 93 8.62 -12.57 -8.51
CA ASP A 93 9.32 -11.49 -9.20
C ASP A 93 9.57 -10.28 -8.27
N LEU A 94 8.57 -9.86 -7.49
CA LEU A 94 8.74 -8.83 -6.46
C LEU A 94 9.80 -9.21 -5.42
N GLN A 95 9.74 -10.45 -4.91
CA GLN A 95 10.75 -10.96 -3.98
C GLN A 95 12.16 -10.98 -4.60
N HIS A 96 12.27 -11.35 -5.87
CA HIS A 96 13.53 -11.31 -6.60
C HIS A 96 14.08 -9.88 -6.69
N ASN A 97 13.25 -8.91 -7.06
CA ASN A 97 13.65 -7.50 -7.18
C ASN A 97 14.13 -6.90 -5.86
N ILE A 98 13.46 -7.23 -4.74
CA ILE A 98 13.82 -6.78 -3.40
C ILE A 98 15.10 -7.47 -2.89
N THR A 99 15.34 -8.73 -3.23
CA THR A 99 16.47 -9.49 -2.64
C THR A 99 17.74 -9.47 -3.49
N LYS A 100 17.59 -9.40 -4.81
CA LYS A 100 18.69 -9.57 -5.77
C LYS A 100 18.65 -8.60 -6.95
N GLY A 101 17.53 -7.91 -7.15
CA GLY A 101 17.35 -7.00 -8.28
C GLY A 101 17.64 -5.54 -7.93
N SER A 102 16.96 -4.65 -8.64
CA SER A 102 17.18 -3.20 -8.58
C SER A 102 16.86 -2.55 -7.23
N TRP A 103 16.18 -3.25 -6.31
CA TRP A 103 15.83 -2.76 -4.97
C TRP A 103 16.53 -3.57 -3.87
N SER A 104 17.69 -4.15 -4.18
CA SER A 104 18.43 -4.99 -3.23
C SER A 104 19.03 -4.21 -2.04
N ASP A 105 19.18 -2.88 -2.15
CA ASP A 105 19.50 -2.03 -1.01
C ASP A 105 18.23 -1.57 -0.29
N GLU A 106 17.71 -2.45 0.56
CA GLU A 106 16.52 -2.20 1.40
C GLU A 106 16.81 -1.40 2.67
N SER A 107 18.09 -1.11 2.96
CA SER A 107 18.54 -0.67 4.29
C SER A 107 17.80 0.59 4.76
N SER A 108 17.53 1.49 3.83
CA SER A 108 16.74 2.71 4.04
C SER A 108 15.26 2.47 4.37
N TRP A 109 14.68 1.36 3.91
CA TRP A 109 13.29 0.97 4.19
C TRP A 109 13.16 0.34 5.59
N LYS A 110 14.19 -0.39 6.03
CA LYS A 110 14.25 -0.96 7.38
C LYS A 110 14.65 0.05 8.45
N ASP A 111 15.23 1.19 8.06
CA ASP A 111 15.63 2.23 9.00
C ASP A 111 14.41 2.84 9.71
N CYS A 112 14.24 2.40 10.95
CA CYS A 112 13.14 2.73 11.83
C CYS A 112 13.64 2.68 13.29
N ALA A 113 14.24 3.78 13.74
CA ALA A 113 14.79 3.88 15.10
C ALA A 113 13.71 3.81 16.19
N ASP A 114 12.49 4.30 15.89
CA ASP A 114 11.34 4.23 16.79
C ASP A 114 10.10 3.71 16.04
N LEU A 115 9.73 2.47 16.36
CA LEU A 115 8.57 1.76 15.78
C LEU A 115 7.25 2.54 15.92
N MET A 116 7.15 3.45 16.90
CA MET A 116 5.92 4.20 17.14
C MET A 116 5.80 5.43 16.23
N SER A 117 6.92 5.98 15.73
CA SER A 117 6.94 7.14 14.83
C SER A 117 7.13 6.77 13.36
N CYS A 118 7.62 5.57 13.03
CA CYS A 118 7.76 5.12 11.65
C CYS A 118 6.48 5.12 10.81
N PRO A 119 5.27 4.89 11.36
CA PRO A 119 4.04 5.07 10.58
C PRO A 119 3.90 6.45 9.95
N THR A 120 4.46 7.50 10.57
CA THR A 120 4.48 8.86 10.00
C THR A 120 5.36 8.95 8.75
N LYS A 121 6.50 8.23 8.71
CA LYS A 121 7.37 8.15 7.53
C LYS A 121 6.61 7.53 6.35
N TYR A 122 6.01 6.35 6.56
CA TYR A 122 5.23 5.65 5.52
C TYR A 122 4.06 6.50 5.03
N ALA A 123 3.31 7.14 5.95
CA ALA A 123 2.22 8.03 5.58
C ALA A 123 2.70 9.25 4.77
N THR A 124 3.87 9.81 5.10
CA THR A 124 4.47 10.95 4.39
C THR A 124 4.89 10.55 2.97
N GLU A 125 5.49 9.37 2.81
CA GLU A 125 5.83 8.80 1.51
C GLU A 125 4.55 8.58 0.67
N SER A 126 3.52 7.98 1.26
CA SER A 126 2.24 7.71 0.59
C SER A 126 1.51 8.95 0.11
N ILE A 127 1.39 10.02 0.92
CA ILE A 127 0.81 11.28 0.43
C ILE A 127 1.69 11.91 -0.66
N GLY A 128 3.01 11.80 -0.56
CA GLY A 128 3.94 12.24 -1.60
C GLY A 128 3.68 11.54 -2.94
N LEU A 129 3.51 10.22 -2.91
CA LEU A 129 3.16 9.42 -4.09
C LEU A 129 1.74 9.73 -4.59
N ALA A 130 0.78 9.93 -3.69
CA ALA A 130 -0.59 10.27 -4.06
C ALA A 130 -0.63 11.60 -4.81
N CYS A 131 0.03 12.63 -4.31
CA CYS A 131 0.11 13.93 -4.98
C CYS A 131 0.86 13.84 -6.32
N LYS A 132 2.00 13.14 -6.35
CA LYS A 132 2.88 13.11 -7.53
C LYS A 132 2.37 12.21 -8.66
N TRP A 133 1.71 11.10 -8.32
CA TRP A 133 1.33 10.06 -9.27
C TRP A 133 -0.14 9.69 -9.23
N GLY A 134 -0.80 9.83 -8.08
CA GLY A 134 -2.20 9.51 -7.91
C GLY A 134 -3.12 10.54 -8.54
N TYR A 135 -3.04 11.79 -8.06
CA TYR A 135 -3.89 12.89 -8.49
C TYR A 135 -3.35 13.62 -9.73
N ASP A 136 -2.05 13.53 -10.02
CA ASP A 136 -1.44 14.30 -11.09
C ASP A 136 -2.06 13.96 -12.46
N GLY A 137 -2.62 14.99 -13.11
CA GLY A 137 -3.27 14.87 -14.42
C GLY A 137 -4.60 14.12 -14.45
N VAL A 138 -5.17 13.74 -13.30
CA VAL A 138 -6.45 12.99 -13.23
C VAL A 138 -7.61 13.90 -12.83
N HIS A 139 -8.69 13.85 -13.61
CA HIS A 139 -9.92 14.60 -13.37
C HIS A 139 -11.15 13.66 -13.33
N ASP A 140 -12.21 14.10 -12.68
CA ASP A 140 -13.49 13.36 -12.68
C ASP A 140 -14.04 13.25 -14.11
N GLY A 141 -14.51 12.06 -14.46
CA GLY A 141 -14.99 11.70 -15.80
C GLY A 141 -13.92 11.18 -16.76
N ASP A 142 -12.64 11.24 -16.39
CA ASP A 142 -11.54 10.80 -17.25
C ASP A 142 -11.60 9.30 -17.58
N THR A 143 -10.96 8.93 -18.69
CA THR A 143 -10.68 7.53 -19.02
C THR A 143 -9.18 7.30 -18.93
N LEU A 144 -8.76 6.55 -17.93
CA LEU A 144 -7.38 6.11 -17.77
C LEU A 144 -7.17 4.83 -18.58
N SER A 145 -6.46 4.96 -19.70
CA SER A 145 -6.15 3.87 -20.61
C SER A 145 -4.73 4.03 -21.15
N GLY A 146 -3.74 3.81 -20.29
CA GLY A 146 -2.33 3.76 -20.64
C GLY A 146 -1.76 2.39 -20.27
N LYS A 147 -0.55 2.07 -20.78
CA LYS A 147 0.24 0.99 -20.17
C LYS A 147 0.32 1.30 -18.66
N PRO A 148 0.08 0.32 -17.76
CA PRO A 148 0.29 0.53 -16.34
C PRO A 148 1.68 1.16 -16.16
N PRO A 149 1.87 2.08 -15.19
CA PRO A 149 3.18 2.66 -14.96
C PRO A 149 4.21 1.53 -14.94
N PRO A 150 5.39 1.71 -15.56
CA PRO A 150 6.41 0.68 -15.59
C PRO A 150 6.57 0.11 -14.18
N ALA A 151 6.77 -1.21 -14.07
CA ALA A 151 6.77 -1.99 -12.81
C ALA A 151 7.95 -1.61 -11.89
N GLY A 152 7.94 -0.35 -11.49
CA GLY A 152 9.03 0.42 -10.91
C GLY A 152 8.61 1.87 -10.77
N LEU A 153 7.37 2.09 -10.28
CA LEU A 153 7.17 3.20 -9.36
C LEU A 153 8.28 3.05 -8.30
N PRO A 154 9.24 3.98 -8.22
CA PRO A 154 10.25 3.90 -7.19
C PRO A 154 9.52 3.91 -5.84
N ALA A 155 9.96 3.04 -4.93
CA ALA A 155 9.67 3.21 -3.52
C ALA A 155 10.11 4.62 -3.07
#